data_AF-A0A529K6G3-F1
#
_entry.id   AF-A0A529K6G3-F1
#
_cell.length_a   1.000
_cell.length_b   1.000
_cell.length_c   1.000
_cell.angle_alpha   90.00
_cell.angle_beta   90.00
_cell.angle_gamma   90.00
#
_symmetry.space_group_name_H-M   'P 1'
#
loop_
_entity.id
_entity.type
_entity.pdbx_description
1 polymer ?
#
loop_
_entity_poly.entity_id
_entity_poly.type
_entity_poly.pdbx_seq_one_letter_code
_entity_poly.pdbx_strand_id
1 'polypeptide(L)'
;MRINKKVRMNRLFGRARCLDVAIDHGVCNEPSFLEGLEDMAGVVAQLVAAGPDAIQMNYGQADLLQSLPGKDKPALVMRIDMGNPYNKTRH
;
A
#
# COMPACT_ATOMS: atom_id res chain seq x y z
N MET A 1 16.54 -7.74 18.23
CA MET A 1 15.53 -7.04 17.38
C MET A 1 16.02 -5.74 16.71
N ARG A 2 17.16 -5.14 17.08
CA ARG A 2 17.64 -3.85 16.50
C ARG A 2 18.08 -3.88 15.02
N ILE A 3 18.53 -5.02 14.50
CA ILE A 3 19.01 -5.16 13.10
C ILE A 3 17.87 -5.15 12.07
N ASN A 4 16.66 -5.59 12.45
CA ASN A 4 15.52 -5.75 11.55
C ASN A 4 15.08 -4.40 10.91
N LYS A 5 15.08 -3.31 11.68
CA LYS A 5 14.64 -2.00 11.18
C LYS A 5 15.50 -1.50 10.02
N LYS A 6 16.83 -1.55 10.13
CA LYS A 6 17.74 -1.10 9.07
C LYS A 6 17.58 -1.93 7.78
N VAL A 7 17.41 -3.24 7.90
CA VAL A 7 17.19 -4.13 6.75
C VAL A 7 15.87 -3.82 6.06
N ARG A 8 14.78 -3.58 6.80
CA ARG A 8 13.48 -3.20 6.23
C ARG A 8 13.54 -1.84 5.53
N MET A 9 14.22 -0.85 6.12
CA MET A 9 14.39 0.46 5.50
C MET A 9 15.21 0.39 4.21
N ASN A 10 16.28 -0.40 4.18
CA ASN A 10 17.06 -0.58 2.95
C ASN A 10 16.29 -1.30 1.82
N ARG A 11 15.21 -2.02 2.15
CA ARG A 11 14.31 -2.63 1.13
C ARG A 11 13.22 -1.67 0.68
N LEU A 12 12.82 -0.73 1.54
CA LEU A 12 11.78 0.26 1.25
C LEU A 12 12.32 1.45 0.44
N PHE A 13 13.56 1.88 0.68
CA PHE A 13 14.12 3.07 0.04
C PHE A 13 15.08 2.73 -1.10
N GLY A 14 14.75 3.16 -2.32
CA GLY A 14 15.63 3.16 -3.49
C GLY A 14 16.41 4.47 -3.62
N ARG A 15 17.76 4.41 -3.60
CA ARG A 15 18.64 5.61 -3.72
C ARG A 15 18.27 6.75 -2.75
N ALA A 16 17.96 6.39 -1.50
CA ALA A 16 17.50 7.31 -0.45
C ALA A 16 16.17 8.02 -0.72
N ARG A 17 15.36 7.53 -1.66
CA ARG A 17 13.99 7.97 -1.95
C ARG A 17 13.04 6.77 -1.90
N CYS A 18 11.74 7.04 -1.81
CA CYS A 18 10.70 6.01 -1.84
C CYS A 18 9.52 6.57 -2.66
N LEU A 19 9.15 5.87 -3.73
CA LEU A 19 7.89 6.02 -4.41
C LEU A 19 6.90 5.00 -3.83
N ASP A 20 6.06 5.48 -2.92
CA ASP A 20 4.98 4.70 -2.31
C ASP A 20 3.65 5.08 -2.96
N VAL A 21 2.92 4.08 -3.48
CA VAL A 21 1.61 4.28 -4.10
C VAL A 21 0.53 3.80 -3.13
N ALA A 22 -0.30 4.73 -2.67
CA ALA A 22 -1.35 4.45 -1.70
C ALA A 22 -2.69 4.09 -2.36
N ILE A 23 -3.23 2.93 -1.96
CA ILE A 23 -4.56 2.42 -2.36
C ILE A 23 -5.37 1.97 -1.14
N ASP A 24 -5.05 2.48 0.05
CA ASP A 24 -5.64 2.13 1.34
C ASP A 24 -6.75 3.09 1.80
N HIS A 25 -7.20 3.97 0.90
CA HIS A 25 -8.24 4.96 1.20
C HIS A 25 -9.56 4.28 1.59
N GLY A 26 -10.10 4.70 2.74
CA GLY A 26 -11.44 4.34 3.17
C GLY A 26 -12.42 5.39 2.65
N VAL A 27 -13.05 5.12 1.51
CA VAL A 27 -14.09 5.98 0.93
C VAL A 27 -15.45 5.31 1.14
N CYS A 28 -16.42 6.05 1.67
CA CYS A 28 -17.76 5.56 1.96
C CYS A 28 -18.79 6.33 1.14
N ASN A 29 -19.78 5.62 0.58
CA ASN A 29 -20.93 6.20 -0.12
C ASN A 29 -20.59 7.13 -1.29
N GLU A 30 -19.48 6.89 -2.00
CA GLU A 30 -19.14 7.64 -3.22
C GLU A 30 -19.03 6.69 -4.41
N PRO A 31 -20.11 6.53 -5.20
CA PRO A 31 -20.15 5.61 -6.35
C PRO A 31 -19.11 5.92 -7.42
N SER A 32 -18.63 7.17 -7.53
CA SER A 32 -17.61 7.52 -8.54
C SER A 32 -16.28 6.81 -8.34
N PHE A 33 -16.01 6.27 -7.15
CA PHE A 33 -14.80 5.48 -6.87
C PHE A 33 -14.98 3.98 -7.14
N LEU A 34 -16.17 3.53 -7.60
CA LEU A 34 -16.38 2.11 -7.87
C LEU A 34 -15.49 1.59 -8.99
N GLU A 35 -15.21 2.41 -10.00
CA GLU A 35 -14.30 2.06 -11.10
C GLU A 35 -12.86 1.90 -10.59
N GLY A 36 -12.24 0.77 -10.91
CA GLY A 36 -10.99 0.26 -10.35
C GLY A 36 -11.14 -0.55 -9.05
N LEU A 37 -12.11 -0.22 -8.18
CA LEU A 37 -12.32 -0.97 -6.93
C LEU A 37 -12.99 -2.33 -7.15
N GLU A 38 -13.71 -2.50 -8.26
CA GLU A 38 -14.35 -3.76 -8.66
C GLU A 38 -13.34 -4.86 -9.00
N ASP A 39 -12.13 -4.49 -9.44
CA ASP A 39 -11.03 -5.41 -9.73
C ASP A 39 -9.69 -4.95 -9.12
N MET A 40 -9.59 -5.10 -7.81
CA MET A 40 -8.34 -4.80 -7.09
C MET A 40 -7.18 -5.73 -7.46
N ALA A 41 -7.44 -6.95 -7.95
CA ALA A 41 -6.37 -7.84 -8.37
C ALA A 41 -5.69 -7.31 -9.64
N GLY A 42 -6.49 -6.84 -10.61
CA GLY A 42 -6.02 -6.15 -11.81
C GLY A 42 -5.22 -4.88 -11.47
N VAL A 43 -5.74 -4.03 -10.58
CA VAL A 43 -5.05 -2.82 -10.11
C VAL A 43 -3.70 -3.15 -9.48
N VAL A 44 -3.65 -4.12 -8.57
CA VAL A 44 -2.39 -4.56 -7.93
C VAL A 44 -1.40 -5.09 -8.97
N ALA A 45 -1.86 -5.89 -9.94
CA ALA A 45 -1.00 -6.39 -11.00
C ALA A 45 -0.38 -5.27 -11.85
N GLN A 46 -1.16 -4.25 -12.19
CA GLN A 46 -0.68 -3.07 -12.92
C GLN A 46 0.35 -2.28 -12.11
N LEU A 47 0.10 -2.06 -10.81
CA LEU A 47 1.04 -1.38 -9.93
C LEU A 47 2.34 -2.16 -9.77
N VAL A 48 2.27 -3.48 -9.59
CA VAL A 48 3.46 -4.33 -9.53
C VAL A 48 4.27 -4.24 -10.82
N ALA A 49 3.61 -4.24 -11.98
CA ALA A 49 4.28 -4.07 -13.28
C ALA A 49 4.93 -2.69 -13.45
N ALA A 50 4.33 -1.63 -12.89
CA ALA A 50 4.90 -0.28 -12.87
C ALA A 50 6.14 -0.15 -11.97
N GLY A 51 6.29 -1.04 -10.99
CA GLY A 51 7.47 -1.15 -10.13
C GLY A 51 7.74 0.03 -9.19
N PRO A 52 6.75 0.54 -8.41
CA PRO A 52 7.03 1.45 -7.31
C PRO A 52 7.87 0.77 -6.22
N ASP A 53 8.46 1.56 -5.33
CA ASP A 53 9.22 1.01 -4.20
C ASP A 53 8.28 0.32 -3.18
N ALA A 54 7.07 0.85 -3.02
CA ALA A 54 6.05 0.33 -2.13
C ALA A 54 4.62 0.51 -2.66
N ILE A 55 3.73 -0.33 -2.13
CA ILE A 55 2.29 -0.15 -2.26
C ILE A 55 1.70 -0.14 -0.85
N GLN A 56 0.97 0.92 -0.53
CA GLN A 56 0.27 1.07 0.73
C GLN A 56 -1.16 0.52 0.63
N MET A 57 -1.51 -0.44 1.49
CA MET A 57 -2.74 -1.22 1.40
C MET A 57 -3.41 -1.43 2.76
N ASN A 58 -4.73 -1.64 2.75
CA ASN A 58 -5.47 -2.15 3.91
C ASN A 58 -5.22 -3.64 4.12
N TYR A 59 -5.38 -4.12 5.36
CA TYR A 59 -5.19 -5.53 5.71
C TYR A 59 -5.94 -6.51 4.78
N GLY A 60 -7.21 -6.24 4.47
CA GLY A 60 -8.04 -7.16 3.69
C GLY A 60 -7.58 -7.39 2.25
N GLN A 61 -6.92 -6.40 1.63
CA GLN A 61 -6.42 -6.50 0.24
C GLN A 61 -4.94 -6.91 0.17
N ALA A 62 -4.23 -6.91 1.30
CA ALA A 62 -2.78 -7.13 1.35
C ALA A 62 -2.36 -8.50 0.77
N ASP A 63 -3.23 -9.51 0.84
CA ASP A 63 -2.99 -10.85 0.30
C ASP A 63 -2.81 -10.84 -1.23
N LEU A 64 -3.42 -9.89 -1.93
CA LEU A 64 -3.25 -9.72 -3.38
C LEU A 64 -1.78 -9.47 -3.75
N LEU A 65 -1.07 -8.65 -2.96
CA LEU A 65 0.36 -8.40 -3.14
C LEU A 65 1.22 -9.50 -2.51
N GLN A 66 0.83 -10.02 -1.34
CA GLN A 66 1.64 -11.00 -0.61
C GLN A 66 1.70 -12.36 -1.30
N SER A 67 0.64 -12.79 -1.97
CA SER A 67 0.58 -14.06 -2.71
C SER A 67 1.49 -14.11 -3.94
N LEU A 68 1.87 -12.96 -4.50
CA LEU A 68 2.76 -12.90 -5.65
C LEU A 68 4.17 -13.39 -5.28
N PRO A 69 4.74 -14.35 -6.00
CA PRO A 69 6.12 -14.74 -5.81
C PRO A 69 7.06 -13.65 -6.36
N GLY A 70 8.28 -13.60 -5.85
CA GLY A 70 9.32 -12.70 -6.36
C GLY A 70 9.87 -11.76 -5.30
N LYS A 71 11.20 -11.60 -5.33
CA LYS A 71 11.93 -10.71 -4.42
C LYS A 71 11.87 -9.24 -4.84
N ASP A 72 11.57 -8.99 -6.12
CA ASP A 72 11.60 -7.68 -6.75
C ASP A 72 10.21 -7.00 -6.77
N LYS A 73 9.19 -7.63 -6.15
CA LYS A 73 7.88 -7.01 -5.99
C LYS A 73 7.96 -5.83 -5.02
N PRO A 74 7.10 -4.80 -5.19
CA PRO A 74 7.05 -3.66 -4.28
C PRO A 74 6.88 -4.08 -2.82
N ALA A 75 7.45 -3.29 -1.91
CA ALA A 75 7.27 -3.52 -0.48
C ALA A 75 5.81 -3.28 -0.06
N LEU A 76 5.28 -4.14 0.81
CA LEU A 76 3.98 -3.90 1.42
C LEU A 76 4.12 -2.90 2.58
N VAL A 77 3.40 -1.78 2.46
CA VAL A 77 3.13 -0.86 3.56
C VAL A 77 1.69 -1.11 4.00
N MET A 78 1.50 -1.69 5.17
CA MET A 78 0.16 -2.03 5.64
C MET A 78 -0.39 -0.92 6.52
N ARG A 79 -1.55 -0.40 6.13
CA ARG A 79 -2.34 0.47 6.99
C ARG A 79 -2.92 -0.33 8.16
N ILE A 80 -2.73 0.17 9.38
CA ILE A 80 -3.19 -0.47 10.63
C ILE A 80 -4.26 0.34 11.37
N ASP A 81 -4.63 1.50 10.83
CA ASP A 81 -5.68 2.36 11.38
C ASP A 81 -6.83 2.54 10.37
N MET A 82 -7.90 3.17 10.84
CA MET A 82 -9.00 3.62 10.00
C MET A 82 -8.98 5.14 9.99
N GLY A 83 -9.40 5.74 8.87
CA GLY A 83 -9.56 7.20 8.81
C GLY A 83 -10.51 7.64 9.91
N ASN A 84 -10.10 8.60 10.74
CA ASN A 84 -10.96 9.15 11.79
C ASN A 84 -11.56 10.47 11.30
N PRO A 85 -12.76 10.46 10.68
CA PRO A 85 -13.41 11.68 10.22
C PRO A 85 -13.95 12.53 11.38
N TYR A 86 -13.95 12.03 12.61
CA TYR A 86 -14.55 12.68 13.78
C TYR A 86 -13.55 13.49 14.61
N ASN A 87 -12.30 13.64 14.17
CA ASN A 87 -11.35 14.47 14.89
C ASN A 87 -11.71 15.94 14.74
N LYS A 88 -12.19 16.54 15.84
CA LYS A 88 -12.55 17.98 15.90
C LYS A 88 -11.34 18.91 15.93
N THR A 89 -10.13 18.37 16.09
CA THR A 89 -8.90 19.15 16.21
C THR A 89 -8.03 18.91 14.98
N ARG A 90 -7.60 19.99 14.32
CA ARG A 90 -6.65 19.93 13.20
C ARG A 90 -5.25 19.67 13.78
N HIS A 91 -4.58 18.63 13.28
CA HIS A 91 -3.17 18.35 13.54
C HIS A 91 -2.33 18.75 12.34
#